data_AF-W4LIS3-F1
#
_entry.id   AF-W4LIS3-F1
#
_cell.length_a   1.000
_cell.length_b   1.000
_cell.length_c   1.000
_cell.angle_alpha   90.00
_cell.angle_beta   90.00
_cell.angle_gamma   90.00
#
_symmetry.space_group_name_H-M   'P 1'
#
loop_
_entity.id
_entity.type
_entity.pdbx_description
1 polymer ?
#
loop_
_entity_poly.entity_id
_entity_poly.type
_entity_poly.pdbx_seq_one_letter_code
_entity_poly.pdbx_strand_id
1 'polypeptide(L)' 'MCPASGTVSGELTAAEVLQVTDPNDPMRVLLGAMDFEGFKHAVVGGATYVNVHTEAQGSGELRGQINERVR' A
#
# COMPACT_ATOMS: atom_id res chain seq x y z
N MET A 1 -24.67 8.73 -12.34
CA MET A 1 -23.51 9.65 -12.24
C MET A 1 -22.50 9.02 -11.30
N CYS A 2 -21.23 8.91 -11.69
CA CYS A 2 -20.18 8.50 -10.75
C CYS A 2 -19.94 9.64 -9.75
N PRO A 3 -19.78 9.36 -8.45
CA PRO A 3 -19.47 10.41 -7.48
C PRO A 3 -18.12 11.05 -7.82
N ALA A 4 -18.05 12.37 -7.75
CA ALA A 4 -16.81 13.13 -8.02
C ALA A 4 -15.73 12.87 -6.96
N SER A 5 -16.13 12.42 -5.76
CA SER A 5 -15.26 12.10 -4.64
C SER A 5 -15.92 11.10 -3.70
N GLY A 6 -15.12 10.36 -2.94
CA GLY A 6 -15.59 9.46 -1.89
C GLY A 6 -14.45 9.11 -0.94
N THR A 7 -14.79 8.58 0.24
CA THR A 7 -13.82 8.04 1.20
C THR A 7 -13.93 6.53 1.20
N VAL A 8 -12.80 5.84 1.09
CA VAL A 8 -12.66 4.41 1.39
C VAL A 8 -11.97 4.30 2.74
N SER A 9 -12.51 3.45 3.61
CA SER A 9 -12.01 3.26 4.97
C SER A 9 -11.98 1.78 5.32
N GLY A 10 -11.03 1.38 6.15
CA GLY A 10 -10.83 0.02 6.61
C GLY A 10 -9.67 -0.01 7.61
N GLU A 11 -9.38 -1.21 8.11
CA GLU A 11 -8.23 -1.45 8.98
C GLU A 11 -7.28 -2.39 8.25
N LEU A 12 -5.98 -2.06 8.27
CA LEU A 12 -4.92 -2.97 7.83
C LEU A 12 -4.22 -3.50 9.07
N THR A 13 -4.14 -4.82 9.16
CA THR A 13 -3.51 -5.57 10.23
C THR A 13 -2.16 -6.11 9.78
N ALA A 14 -1.35 -6.55 10.74
CA ALA A 14 -0.10 -7.24 10.43
C ALA A 14 -0.32 -8.46 9.52
N ALA A 15 -1.42 -9.19 9.67
CA ALA A 15 -1.69 -10.39 8.88
C ALA A 15 -1.83 -10.11 7.37
N GLU A 16 -2.13 -8.87 6.99
CA GLU A 16 -2.30 -8.46 5.58
C GLU A 16 -0.99 -7.93 4.97
N VAL A 17 0.07 -7.78 5.76
CA VAL A 17 1.38 -7.33 5.26
C VAL A 17 2.11 -8.50 4.61
N LEU A 18 2.30 -8.40 3.30
CA LEU A 18 3.03 -9.38 2.50
C LEU A 18 4.53 -9.08 2.49
N GLN A 19 5.34 -10.13 2.30
CA GLN A 19 6.79 -9.99 2.13
C GLN A 19 7.10 -9.21 0.85
N VAL A 20 8.06 -8.28 0.95
CA VAL A 20 8.65 -7.58 -0.19
C VAL A 20 10.12 -7.94 -0.27
N THR A 21 10.57 -8.39 -1.43
CA THR A 21 11.98 -8.70 -1.73
C THR A 21 12.58 -7.67 -2.69
N ASP A 22 13.90 -7.60 -2.75
CA ASP A 22 14.58 -6.79 -3.76
C ASP A 22 14.31 -7.38 -5.16
N PRO A 23 13.84 -6.56 -6.13
CA PRO A 23 13.65 -7.02 -7.50
C PRO A 23 14.94 -7.54 -8.18
N ASN A 24 16.12 -7.13 -7.70
CA ASN A 24 17.42 -7.57 -8.23
C ASN A 24 18.07 -8.70 -7.42
N ASP A 25 17.59 -8.95 -6.20
CA ASP A 25 18.05 -10.03 -5.32
C ASP A 25 16.86 -10.63 -4.56
N PRO A 26 16.21 -11.67 -5.10
CA PRO A 26 15.02 -12.26 -4.48
C PRO A 26 15.27 -12.86 -3.08
N MET A 27 16.52 -13.11 -2.68
CA MET A 27 16.86 -13.60 -1.34
C MET A 27 16.97 -12.46 -0.32
N ARG A 28 17.06 -11.20 -0.79
CA ARG A 28 17.13 -10.02 0.07
C ARG A 28 15.73 -9.52 0.40
N VAL A 29 15.28 -9.80 1.63
CA VAL A 29 14.00 -9.33 2.16
C VAL A 29 14.10 -7.84 2.54
N LEU A 30 13.24 -7.02 1.93
CA LEU A 30 13.11 -5.58 2.23
C LEU A 30 12.05 -5.32 3.30
N LEU A 31 10.99 -6.12 3.29
CA LEU A 31 9.92 -6.11 4.28
C LEU A 31 9.51 -7.56 4.55
N GLY A 32 9.53 -7.98 5.81
CA GLY A 32 9.09 -9.31 6.20
C GLY A 32 7.57 -9.47 6.08
N ALA A 33 7.10 -10.69 5.80
CA ALA A 33 5.68 -11.00 5.98
C ALA A 33 5.27 -10.70 7.43
N MET A 34 4.11 -10.08 7.62
CA MET A 34 3.59 -9.65 8.92
C MET A 34 4.40 -8.56 9.64
N ASP A 35 5.41 -7.94 9.00
CA ASP A 35 6.18 -6.83 9.57
C ASP A 35 5.42 -5.50 9.48
N PHE A 36 4.48 -5.30 10.41
CA PHE A 36 3.65 -4.09 10.44
C PHE A 36 4.45 -2.81 10.75
N GLU A 37 5.51 -2.91 11.57
CA GLU A 37 6.36 -1.75 11.88
C GLU A 37 7.20 -1.33 10.68
N GLY A 38 7.79 -2.29 9.95
CA GLY A 38 8.47 -2.02 8.69
C GLY A 38 7.53 -1.40 7.65
N PHE A 39 6.30 -1.92 7.54
CA PHE A 39 5.27 -1.37 6.66
C PHE A 39 4.95 0.09 7.01
N LYS A 40 4.72 0.40 8.29
CA LYS A 40 4.49 1.77 8.77
C LYS A 40 5.66 2.70 8.43
N HIS A 41 6.91 2.25 8.62
CA HIS A 41 8.08 3.05 8.26
C HIS A 41 8.14 3.34 6.76
N ALA A 42 7.81 2.37 5.91
CA ALA A 42 7.74 2.58 4.46
C ALA A 42 6.67 3.62 4.08
N VAL A 43 5.49 3.56 4.72
CA VAL A 43 4.40 4.52 4.51
C VAL A 43 4.81 5.93 4.94
N VAL A 44 5.34 6.08 6.15
CA VAL A 44 5.74 7.40 6.68
C VAL A 44 6.95 7.95 5.91
N GLY A 45 7.84 7.09 5.43
CA GLY A 45 9.01 7.46 4.63
C GLY A 45 8.71 7.77 3.15
N GLY A 46 7.43 7.75 2.74
CA GLY A 46 7.04 8.08 1.36
C GLY A 46 7.43 7.04 0.31
N ALA A 47 7.76 5.81 0.72
CA ALA A 47 8.19 4.73 -0.15
C ALA A 47 7.03 3.88 -0.71
N THR A 48 5.77 4.29 -0.50
CA THR A 48 4.59 3.52 -0.87
C THR A 48 3.60 4.32 -1.73
N TYR A 49 2.82 3.62 -2.53
CA TYR A 49 1.67 4.15 -3.26
C TYR A 49 0.47 3.25 -3.00
N VAL A 50 -0.73 3.77 -3.24
CA VAL A 50 -1.99 3.03 -3.11
C VAL A 50 -2.65 2.88 -4.46
N ASN A 51 -3.19 1.69 -4.71
CA ASN A 51 -4.14 1.43 -5.78
C ASN A 51 -5.50 1.13 -5.16
N VAL A 52 -6.57 1.65 -5.76
CA VAL A 52 -7.95 1.39 -5.34
C VAL A 52 -8.76 0.97 -6.56
N HIS A 53 -9.42 -0.18 -6.49
CA HIS A 53 -10.34 -0.69 -7.50
C HIS A 53 -11.52 -1.41 -6.86
N THR A 54 -12.53 -1.74 -7.66
CA THR A 54 -13.61 -2.63 -7.23
C THR A 54 -13.25 -4.07 -7.57
N GLU A 55 -13.84 -5.03 -6.87
CA GLU A 55 -13.68 -6.46 -7.22
C GLU A 55 -14.20 -6.76 -8.64
N ALA A 56 -15.32 -6.15 -9.02
CA ALA A 56 -15.95 -6.35 -10.32
C ALA A 56 -15.16 -5.75 -11.50
N GLN A 57 -14.26 -4.78 -11.23
CA GLN A 57 -13.48 -4.11 -12.26
C GLN A 57 -12.05 -3.81 -11.77
N GLY A 58 -11.21 -4.86 -11.70
CA GLY A 58 -9.83 -4.74 -11.26
C GLY A 58 -8.93 -3.89 -12.16
N SER A 59 -9.22 -3.86 -13.47
CA SER A 59 -8.42 -3.05 -14.42
C SER A 59 -8.67 -1.54 -14.31
N GLY A 60 -9.79 -1.13 -13.70
CA GLY A 60 -10.19 0.26 -13.51
C GLY A 60 -9.71 0.82 -12.18
N GLU A 61 -8.39 0.89 -11.99
CA GLU A 61 -7.76 1.30 -10.73
C GLU A 61 -7.37 2.78 -10.69
N LEU A 62 -7.66 3.43 -9.55
CA LEU A 62 -7.10 4.73 -9.18
C LEU A 62 -5.77 4.51 -8.48
N ARG A 63 -4.75 5.31 -8.82
CA ARG A 63 -3.41 5.21 -8.23
C ARG A 63 -2.95 6.55 -7.66
N GLY A 64 -2.29 6.52 -6.51
CA GLY A 64 -1.75 7.72 -5.89
C GLY A 64 -0.55 7.45 -4.99
N GLN A 65 0.43 8.35 -5.01
CA GLN A 65 1.58 8.31 -4.11
C GLN A 65 1.14 8.65 -2.69
N ILE A 66 1.59 7.88 -1.70
CA ILE A 66 1.44 8.26 -0.29
C ILE A 66 2.65 9.11 0.08
N ASN A 67 2.42 10.40 0.25
CA ASN A 67 3.44 11.32 0.74
C ASN A 67 3.43 11.33 2.27
N GLU A 68 4.57 11.66 2.87
CA GLU A 68 4.60 12.01 4.28
C GLU A 68 3.55 13.10 4.54
N ARG A 69 2.82 12.98 5.66
CA ARG A 69 1.93 14.05 6.08
C ARG A 69 2.83 15.22 6.48
N VAL A 70 2.99 16.20 5.59
CA VAL A 70 3.62 17.48 5.91
C VAL A 70 2.89 18.03 7.12
N ARG A 71 3.60 18.12 8.25
CA ARG A 71 3.07 18.70 9.49
C ARG A 71 3.01 20.20 9.40
#